data_AF-A0A832WYD2-F1
#
_entry.id   AF-A0A832WYD2-F1
#
_cell.length_a   1.000
_cell.length_b   1.000
_cell.length_c   1.000
_cell.angle_alpha   90.00
_cell.angle_beta   90.00
_cell.angle_gamma   90.00
#
_symmetry.space_group_name_H-M   'P 1'
#
loop_
_entity.id
_entity.type
_entity.pdbx_description
1 polymer ?
#
loop_
_entity_poly.entity_id
_entity_poly.type
_entity_poly.pdbx_seq_one_letter_code
_entity_poly.pdbx_strand_id
1 'polypeptide(L)'
;LNLKVKNTQNIDDTFKIRISVIELPASYQANLSGFDWTEKTITLKAGEEVLVPVKVTVPEGTAVGRKLFRANVKSETSSITGFDTGYLTIS
;
A
#
# COMPACT_ATOMS: atom_id res chain seq x y z
N LEU A 1 -0.68 7.53 -8.19
CA LEU A 1 0.34 6.64 -7.56
C LEU A 1 -0.01 5.20 -7.91
N ASN A 2 0.97 4.33 -8.15
CA ASN A 2 0.73 2.90 -8.35
C ASN A 2 1.61 2.09 -7.39
N LEU A 3 1.07 1.00 -6.86
CA LEU A 3 1.82 -0.03 -6.16
C LEU A 3 2.10 -1.15 -7.14
N LYS A 4 3.37 -1.54 -7.28
CA LYS A 4 3.75 -2.72 -8.04
C LYS A 4 3.74 -3.93 -7.11
N VAL A 5 2.91 -4.92 -7.41
CA VAL A 5 2.89 -6.20 -6.69
C VAL A 5 3.31 -7.30 -7.64
N LYS A 6 4.28 -8.11 -7.21
CA LYS A 6 4.83 -9.21 -7.99
C LYS A 6 4.77 -10.49 -7.18
N ASN A 7 4.21 -11.54 -7.75
CA ASN A 7 4.30 -12.87 -7.20
C ASN A 7 5.67 -13.46 -7.55
N THR A 8 6.57 -13.54 -6.58
CA THR A 8 7.92 -14.12 -6.78
C THR A 8 7.96 -15.62 -6.55
N GLN A 9 6.83 -16.24 -6.22
CA GLN A 9 6.73 -17.68 -5.98
C GLN A 9 6.46 -18.43 -7.29
N ASN A 10 6.65 -19.74 -7.26
CA ASN A 10 6.36 -20.66 -8.37
C ASN A 10 4.95 -21.26 -8.32
N ILE A 11 4.07 -20.69 -7.50
CA ILE A 11 2.67 -21.06 -7.35
C ILE A 11 1.79 -19.84 -7.54
N ASP A 12 0.58 -20.04 -8.06
CA ASP A 12 -0.46 -19.01 -8.07
C ASP A 12 -0.85 -18.66 -6.63
N ASP A 13 -1.14 -17.38 -6.38
CA ASP A 13 -1.42 -16.92 -5.03
C ASP A 13 -2.36 -15.72 -5.02
N THR A 14 -3.02 -15.54 -3.89
CA THR A 14 -3.83 -14.38 -3.57
C THR A 14 -3.09 -13.54 -2.53
N PHE A 15 -2.92 -12.26 -2.84
CA PHE A 15 -2.23 -11.31 -1.99
C PHE A 15 -3.20 -10.29 -1.41
N LYS A 16 -3.16 -10.16 -0.09
CA LYS A 16 -3.87 -9.13 0.65
C LYS A 16 -2.95 -7.93 0.86
N ILE A 17 -3.29 -6.81 0.24
CA ILE A 17 -2.59 -5.53 0.33
C ILE A 17 -3.31 -4.65 1.34
N ARG A 18 -2.57 -4.07 2.29
CA ARG A 18 -3.10 -3.16 3.31
C ARG A 18 -2.26 -1.89 3.40
N ILE A 19 -2.90 -0.74 3.22
CA ILE A 19 -2.33 0.58 3.50
C ILE A 19 -2.46 0.85 5.00
N SER A 20 -1.36 1.20 5.65
CA SER A 20 -1.35 1.54 7.07
C SER A 20 -0.37 2.67 7.35
N VAL A 21 -0.48 3.25 8.55
CA VAL A 21 0.50 4.20 9.10
C VAL A 21 1.14 3.68 10.39
N ILE A 22 0.92 2.40 10.68
CA ILE A 22 1.51 1.70 11.82
C ILE A 22 3.04 1.73 11.67
N GLU A 23 3.74 1.93 12.78
CA GLU A 23 5.21 2.06 12.85
C GLU A 23 5.80 3.29 12.12
N LEU A 24 4.97 4.23 11.65
CA LEU A 24 5.43 5.51 11.11
C LEU A 24 5.35 6.61 12.19
N PRO A 25 6.29 7.58 12.23
CA PRO A 25 6.24 8.66 13.21
C PRO A 25 4.99 9.52 13.03
N ALA A 26 4.28 9.81 14.13
CA ALA A 26 2.97 10.46 14.12
C ALA A 26 2.91 11.76 13.29
N SER A 27 3.94 12.61 13.38
CA SER A 27 4.02 13.89 12.64
C SER A 27 4.06 13.72 11.11
N TYR A 28 4.50 12.55 10.65
CA TYR A 28 4.62 12.20 9.25
C TYR A 28 3.50 11.28 8.78
N GLN A 29 2.54 10.86 9.59
CA GLN A 29 1.52 9.93 9.13
C GLN A 29 0.57 10.58 8.11
N ALA A 30 0.31 9.89 6.99
CA ALA A 30 -0.72 10.29 6.04
C ALA A 30 -2.11 10.05 6.62
N ASN A 31 -3.06 10.90 6.22
CA ASN A 31 -4.46 10.68 6.57
C ASN A 31 -5.04 9.55 5.70
N LEU A 32 -5.31 8.40 6.32
CA LEU A 32 -5.84 7.23 5.63
C LEU A 32 -7.27 7.43 5.10
N SER A 33 -8.05 8.38 5.64
CA SER A 33 -9.41 8.64 5.15
C SER A 33 -9.42 9.25 3.73
N GLY A 34 -8.28 9.77 3.27
CA GLY A 34 -8.12 10.28 1.92
C GLY A 34 -7.90 9.19 0.87
N PHE A 35 -7.57 7.96 1.28
CA PHE A 35 -7.31 6.86 0.35
C PHE A 35 -8.63 6.25 -0.12
N ASP A 36 -8.75 6.01 -1.43
CA ASP A 36 -9.93 5.36 -2.01
C ASP A 36 -10.13 3.92 -1.51
N TRP A 37 -9.05 3.28 -1.08
CA TRP A 37 -9.07 2.01 -0.36
C TRP A 37 -7.88 1.92 0.59
N THR A 38 -8.04 1.19 1.69
CA THR A 38 -6.95 0.83 2.60
C THR A 38 -6.68 -0.67 2.66
N GLU A 39 -7.53 -1.47 2.02
CA GLU A 39 -7.36 -2.91 1.86
C GLU A 39 -7.80 -3.33 0.45
N LYS A 40 -7.03 -4.23 -0.17
CA LYS A 40 -7.35 -4.80 -1.47
C LYS A 40 -6.79 -6.20 -1.60
N THR A 41 -7.51 -7.05 -2.30
CA THR A 41 -7.08 -8.41 -2.62
C THR A 41 -6.83 -8.53 -4.11
N ILE A 42 -5.73 -9.16 -4.49
CA ILE A 42 -5.40 -9.46 -5.88
C ILE A 42 -4.95 -10.92 -5.99
N THR A 43 -5.28 -11.57 -7.09
CA THR A 43 -4.77 -12.91 -7.42
C THR A 43 -3.79 -12.78 -8.56
N LEU A 44 -2.62 -13.39 -8.40
CA LEU A 44 -1.52 -13.36 -9.36
C LEU A 44 -1.03 -14.78 -9.62
N LYS A 45 -0.83 -15.11 -10.89
CA LYS A 45 -0.16 -16.36 -11.25
C LYS A 45 1.29 -16.35 -10.80
N ALA A 46 1.89 -17.54 -10.75
CA ALA A 46 3.33 -17.69 -10.52
C ALA A 46 4.14 -16.75 -11.44
N GLY A 47 5.00 -15.91 -10.87
CA GLY A 47 5.83 -14.95 -11.61
C GLY A 47 5.13 -13.69 -12.12
N GLU A 48 3.80 -13.59 -12.03
CA GLU A 48 3.03 -12.44 -12.54
C GLU A 48 3.25 -11.17 -11.70
N GLU A 49 3.08 -10.02 -12.33
CA GLU A 49 3.06 -8.72 -11.66
C GLU A 49 1.90 -7.84 -12.14
N VAL A 50 1.43 -6.97 -11.26
CA VAL A 50 0.37 -6.01 -11.55
C VAL A 50 0.68 -4.65 -10.94
N LEU A 51 0.17 -3.60 -11.58
CA LEU A 51 0.14 -2.25 -11.04
C LEU A 51 -1.23 -1.99 -10.43
N VAL A 52 -1.28 -1.81 -9.10
CA VAL A 52 -2.48 -1.47 -8.37
C VAL A 52 -2.54 0.05 -8.18
N PRO A 53 -3.53 0.75 -8.77
CA PRO A 53 -3.65 2.19 -8.58
C PRO A 53 -4.04 2.53 -7.15
N VAL A 54 -3.39 3.57 -6.61
CA VAL A 54 -3.71 4.20 -5.34
C VAL A 54 -4.13 5.63 -5.63
N LYS A 55 -5.37 5.97 -5.31
CA LYS A 55 -5.89 7.33 -5.40
C LYS A 55 -6.02 7.90 -4.01
N VAL A 56 -5.53 9.13 -3.84
CA VAL A 56 -5.58 9.83 -2.56
C VAL A 56 -6.16 11.20 -2.78
N THR A 57 -7.25 11.49 -2.07
CA THR A 57 -7.81 12.83 -1.93
C THR A 57 -7.25 13.42 -0.64
N VAL A 58 -6.52 14.53 -0.74
CA VAL A 58 -5.99 15.22 0.44
C VAL A 58 -7.11 16.07 1.04
N PRO A 59 -7.55 15.83 2.29
CA PRO A 59 -8.59 16.63 2.92
C PRO A 59 -8.13 18.09 3.11
N GLU A 60 -9.06 19.02 3.04
CA GLU A 60 -8.79 20.43 3.39
C GLU A 60 -8.23 20.53 4.81
N GLY A 61 -7.31 21.48 5.02
CA GLY A 61 -6.64 21.67 6.30
C GLY A 61 -5.57 20.63 6.63
N THR A 62 -5.26 19.69 5.73
CA THR A 62 -4.12 18.78 5.94
C THR A 62 -2.81 19.59 5.99
N ALA A 63 -2.05 19.41 7.06
CA ALA A 63 -0.80 20.14 7.25
C ALA A 63 0.20 19.91 6.10
N VAL A 64 0.82 21.00 5.65
CA VAL A 64 1.88 20.99 4.63
C VAL A 64 3.05 20.12 5.05
N GLY A 65 3.79 19.63 4.06
CA GLY A 65 4.97 18.82 4.22
C GLY A 65 4.79 17.36 3.79
N ARG A 66 5.76 16.53 4.17
CA ARG A 66 5.80 15.13 3.79
C ARG A 66 4.91 14.29 4.70
N LYS A 67 4.02 13.50 4.10
CA LYS A 67 3.18 12.51 4.76
C LYS A 67 3.52 11.11 4.24
N LEU A 68 3.54 10.11 5.10
CA LEU A 68 4.03 8.75 4.85
C LEU A 68 2.90 7.75 5.09
N PHE A 69 2.90 6.69 4.29
CA PHE A 69 2.06 5.51 4.48
C PHE A 69 2.88 4.27 4.11
N ARG A 70 2.46 3.11 4.61
CA ARG A 70 3.08 1.82 4.31
C ARG A 70 2.07 0.94 3.59
N ALA A 71 2.46 0.39 2.45
CA ALA A 71 1.74 -0.69 1.80
C ALA A 71 2.33 -2.00 2.30
N ASN A 72 1.53 -2.82 2.98
CA ASN A 72 1.91 -4.15 3.45
C ASN A 72 1.22 -5.17 2.57
N VAL A 73 1.92 -6.19 2.13
CA VAL A 73 1.37 -7.29 1.36
C VAL A 73 1.57 -8.59 2.11
N LYS A 74 0.54 -9.42 2.13
CA LYS A 74 0.57 -10.75 2.74
C LYS A 74 0.03 -11.77 1.75
N SER A 75 0.77 -12.87 1.57
CA SER A 75 0.30 -14.06 0.88
C SER A 75 -0.81 -14.74 1.68
N GLU A 76 -1.86 -15.23 1.00
CA GLU A 76 -2.89 -16.07 1.62
C GLU A 76 -2.53 -17.56 1.56
N THR A 77 -1.61 -17.96 0.68
CA THR A 77 -1.18 -19.37 0.51
C THR A 77 0.07 -19.70 1.34
N SER A 78 0.87 -18.71 1.72
CA SER A 78 2.14 -18.89 2.45
C SER A 78 2.30 -17.89 3.59
N SER A 79 3.36 -18.04 4.39
CA SER A 79 3.73 -17.10 5.45
C SER A 79 4.48 -15.86 4.94
N ILE A 80 4.66 -15.71 3.63
CA ILE A 80 5.43 -14.60 3.06
C ILE A 80 4.66 -13.29 3.20
N THR A 81 5.38 -12.27 3.66
CA THR A 81 4.92 -10.90 3.73
C THR A 81 5.96 -9.97 3.10
N GLY A 82 5.53 -8.79 2.70
CA GLY A 82 6.41 -7.72 2.24
C GLY A 82 5.80 -6.37 2.57
N PHE A 83 6.60 -5.32 2.53
CA PHE A 83 6.09 -3.96 2.66
C PHE A 83 6.95 -2.97 1.89
N ASP A 84 6.34 -1.83 1.57
CA ASP A 84 7.04 -0.66 1.05
C ASP A 84 6.45 0.62 1.67
N THR A 85 7.26 1.67 1.78
CA THR A 85 6.85 2.96 2.35
C THR A 85 6.74 4.01 1.26
N GLY A 86 5.52 4.51 1.06
CA GLY A 86 5.24 5.61 0.15
C GLY A 86 5.12 6.94 0.88
N TYR A 87 5.19 8.04 0.11
CA TYR A 87 5.01 9.38 0.64
C TYR A 87 4.15 10.25 -0.28
N LEU A 88 3.51 11.24 0.34
CA LEU A 88 2.78 12.33 -0.29
C LEU A 88 3.47 13.64 0.12
N THR A 89 3.68 14.53 -0.84
CA THR A 89 4.15 15.89 -0.56
C THR A 89 2.96 16.83 -0.67
N ILE A 90 2.63 17.50 0.44
CA ILE A 90 1.56 18.49 0.50
C ILE A 90 2.21 19.87 0.51
N SER A 91 1.87 20.70 -0.47
CA SER A 91 2.39 22.05 -0.69
C SER A 91 1.27 23.08 -0.67
#